data_AF-A0A2V7Q5B6-F1
#
_entry.id   AF-A0A2V7Q5B6-F1
#
_cell.length_a   1.000
_cell.length_b   1.000
_cell.length_c   1.000
_cell.angle_alpha   90.00
_cell.angle_beta   90.00
_cell.angle_gamma   90.00
#
_symmetry.space_group_name_H-M   'P 1'
#
loop_
_entity.id
_entity.type
_entity.pdbx_description
1 polymer ?
#
loop_
_entity_poly.entity_id
_entity_poly.type
_entity_poly.pdbx_seq_one_letter_code
_entity_poly.pdbx_strand_id
1 'polypeptide(L)'
;MRLRRNARRTPGGVSRSRRSLLRSCTDVVIGPGECKSAGDGAPRLDAPVAAAYFVRALTPRARFIAARLAYVAVVLVATVTQLEFSADLAAAAQRLARAFTPSLGWRDAIDGLRNAALFGGLGVVWVVSSPSGRVRAEIWRATLVALVLSATVEGLQVFSPVRTASIVDVTTNTLGACGGALIMALLVTAVVRARDRHFLLGVPTFLLAGAYALATLCEAVTPLFRSDRLPGVEGGPVTLLDTMLDRSVPLRPGEVPLFDVLLYAPAGFLVATWLLERVGSERRVWPAVAGVGAGLAFAAELIHGTFGLSIRWEAAATHAVAVGAGAWAAQRWLPPLRHALRGWARARAAIAAYTALLVVWGWRPFLPKTDVGAIARQLTAERLVPLASLSGRVDVFSALHVAQQFLLYLPLGSVLAVWPLRRSQPLWPAVWLAIGIEAGHIVIADRFFDLTNALVSCAGLGIGWLVVQRSGFAPHSEASGRG
;
A
#
# COMPACT_ATOMS: atom_id res chain seq x y z
N MET A 1 79.89 7.60 -2.93
CA MET A 1 80.14 9.04 -2.68
C MET A 1 79.99 9.81 -3.99
N ARG A 2 78.83 10.44 -4.24
CA ARG A 2 78.62 11.56 -5.18
C ARG A 2 77.31 12.23 -4.81
N LEU A 3 77.43 13.40 -4.19
CA LEU A 3 76.36 14.34 -3.90
C LEU A 3 76.11 15.21 -5.15
N ARG A 4 74.85 15.38 -5.55
CA ARG A 4 74.39 16.65 -6.15
C ARG A 4 72.93 16.92 -5.84
N ARG A 5 72.70 18.18 -5.47
CA ARG A 5 71.55 18.82 -4.83
C ARG A 5 70.36 19.08 -5.76
N ASN A 6 69.19 19.01 -5.14
CA ASN A 6 68.02 19.91 -5.17
C ASN A 6 67.48 20.49 -6.49
N ALA A 7 66.17 20.28 -6.70
CA ALA A 7 65.26 21.39 -7.00
C ALA A 7 63.87 21.14 -6.36
N ARG A 8 63.38 22.16 -5.67
CA ARG A 8 62.10 22.27 -4.95
C ARG A 8 60.92 22.28 -5.93
N ARG A 9 59.75 21.76 -5.50
CA ARG A 9 58.42 22.36 -5.74
C ARG A 9 57.36 21.70 -4.85
N THR A 10 56.80 22.48 -3.94
CA THR A 10 55.47 22.36 -3.31
C THR A 10 54.84 23.76 -3.37
N PRO A 11 53.53 23.98 -3.13
CA PRO A 11 52.38 23.07 -2.99
C PRO A 11 51.18 23.52 -3.86
N GLY A 12 50.09 22.75 -3.88
CA GLY A 12 48.79 23.30 -4.32
C GLY A 12 47.87 22.31 -5.01
N GLY A 13 47.20 21.46 -4.23
CA GLY A 13 46.15 20.58 -4.72
C GLY A 13 45.04 20.48 -3.68
N VAL A 14 44.28 21.56 -3.52
CA VAL A 14 43.09 21.60 -2.68
C VAL A 14 42.09 20.56 -3.20
N SER A 15 41.92 19.49 -2.42
CA SER A 15 40.85 18.51 -2.57
C SER A 15 39.51 19.23 -2.43
N ARG A 16 38.83 19.48 -3.55
CA ARG A 16 37.43 19.90 -3.57
C ARG A 16 36.56 18.72 -3.14
N SER A 17 36.31 18.64 -1.85
CA SER A 17 35.15 17.99 -1.27
C SER A 17 33.88 18.49 -1.99
N ARG A 18 33.34 17.67 -2.89
CA ARG A 18 31.99 17.86 -3.44
C ARG A 18 31.00 17.59 -2.29
N ARG A 19 30.66 18.64 -1.55
CA ARG A 19 29.41 18.68 -0.79
C ARG A 19 28.27 18.45 -1.78
N SER A 20 27.65 17.28 -1.71
CA SER A 20 26.38 16.99 -2.38
C SER A 20 25.32 17.90 -1.78
N LEU A 21 25.07 19.03 -2.42
CA LEU A 21 23.89 19.85 -2.18
C LEU A 21 22.66 18.94 -2.30
N LEU A 22 21.82 18.98 -1.25
CA LEU A 22 20.53 18.32 -1.17
C LEU A 22 19.70 18.64 -2.43
N ARG A 23 19.69 17.74 -3.41
CA ARG A 23 18.68 17.77 -4.48
C ARG A 23 17.32 17.58 -3.83
N SER A 24 16.41 18.52 -4.09
CA SER A 24 15.02 18.44 -3.65
C SER A 24 14.42 17.09 -4.06
N CYS A 25 13.61 16.48 -3.20
CA CYS A 25 12.90 15.23 -3.50
C CYS A 25 11.99 15.34 -4.74
N THR A 26 11.75 16.54 -5.26
CA THR A 26 10.96 16.81 -6.46
C THR A 26 11.72 16.69 -7.78
N ASP A 27 13.06 16.60 -7.75
CA ASP A 27 13.92 16.67 -8.95
C ASP A 27 14.34 15.28 -9.47
N VAL A 28 13.62 14.23 -9.06
CA VAL A 28 13.89 12.86 -9.52
C VAL A 28 13.33 12.69 -10.93
N VAL A 29 14.23 12.46 -11.88
CA VAL A 29 13.87 12.05 -13.25
C VAL A 29 13.74 10.54 -13.28
N ILE A 30 12.51 10.05 -13.41
CA ILE A 30 12.24 8.62 -13.70
C ILE A 30 12.62 8.39 -15.17
N GLY A 31 13.61 7.54 -15.43
CA GLY A 31 14.00 7.22 -16.81
C GLY A 31 12.84 6.61 -17.60
N PRO A 32 12.69 6.92 -18.90
CA PRO A 32 11.82 6.13 -19.76
C PRO A 32 12.35 4.70 -19.78
N GLY A 33 11.50 3.73 -19.45
CA GLY A 33 11.90 2.31 -19.45
C GLY A 33 12.16 1.84 -20.87
N GLU A 34 13.40 1.94 -21.34
CA GLU A 34 13.85 1.28 -22.54
C GLU A 34 14.18 -0.18 -22.21
N CYS A 35 13.38 -1.11 -22.74
CA CYS A 35 13.81 -2.49 -22.86
C CYS A 35 14.98 -2.52 -23.84
N LYS A 36 16.22 -2.60 -23.34
CA LYS A 36 17.37 -2.94 -24.17
C LYS A 36 17.22 -4.38 -24.63
N SER A 37 16.76 -4.58 -25.86
CA SER A 37 16.92 -5.84 -26.58
C SER A 37 18.40 -6.10 -26.77
N ALA A 38 18.88 -7.25 -26.32
CA ALA A 38 20.26 -7.68 -26.52
C ALA A 38 20.51 -7.96 -28.02
N GLY A 39 21.54 -7.31 -28.56
CA GLY A 39 22.41 -7.80 -29.64
C GLY A 39 21.78 -8.16 -30.99
N ASP A 40 21.94 -7.27 -31.96
CA ASP A 40 21.83 -7.56 -33.39
C ASP A 40 22.87 -8.59 -33.85
N GLY A 41 22.37 -9.63 -34.51
CA GLY A 41 23.15 -10.66 -35.20
C GLY A 41 22.20 -11.57 -35.98
N ALA A 42 21.69 -11.09 -37.12
CA ALA A 42 20.83 -11.85 -38.03
C ALA A 42 21.69 -12.59 -39.10
N PRO A 43 21.19 -13.65 -39.80
CA PRO A 43 20.01 -13.54 -40.66
C PRO A 43 18.94 -14.66 -40.55
N ARG A 44 17.77 -14.29 -41.10
CA ARG A 44 16.46 -14.94 -41.26
C ARG A 44 16.44 -16.43 -41.68
N LEU A 45 15.33 -17.11 -41.36
CA LEU A 45 14.47 -17.84 -42.32
C LEU A 45 13.06 -18.07 -41.76
N ASP A 46 12.10 -18.22 -42.67
CA ASP A 46 10.66 -17.96 -42.56
C ASP A 46 9.81 -19.02 -41.81
N ALA A 47 8.73 -18.56 -41.15
CA ALA A 47 7.39 -19.18 -41.18
C ALA A 47 6.35 -18.29 -40.44
N PRO A 48 5.16 -18.03 -41.02
CA PRO A 48 4.11 -17.25 -40.37
C PRO A 48 3.24 -18.18 -39.52
N VAL A 49 3.53 -18.28 -38.22
CA VAL A 49 2.56 -18.87 -37.29
C VAL A 49 1.58 -17.79 -36.89
N ALA A 50 0.46 -17.77 -37.61
CA ALA A 50 -0.78 -17.17 -37.20
C ALA A 50 -1.23 -17.78 -35.86
N ALA A 51 -0.78 -17.18 -34.77
CA ALA A 51 -1.35 -17.36 -33.44
C ALA A 51 -1.64 -15.97 -32.87
N ALA A 52 -2.77 -15.43 -33.32
CA ALA A 52 -3.45 -14.32 -32.69
C ALA A 52 -3.76 -14.69 -31.24
N TYR A 53 -3.02 -14.10 -30.30
CA TYR A 53 -3.47 -13.88 -28.93
C TYR A 53 -3.30 -12.39 -28.60
N PHE A 54 -4.22 -11.59 -29.13
CA PHE A 54 -4.95 -10.50 -28.47
C PHE A 54 -4.30 -9.69 -27.31
N VAL A 55 -3.00 -9.37 -27.35
CA VAL A 55 -2.38 -8.35 -26.47
C VAL A 55 -1.37 -7.49 -27.23
N ARG A 56 -1.83 -6.81 -28.28
CA ARG A 56 -1.10 -5.66 -28.88
C ARG A 56 -2.10 -4.57 -29.23
N ALA A 57 -2.37 -3.64 -28.32
CA ALA A 57 -3.21 -2.49 -28.69
C ALA A 57 -3.02 -1.20 -27.86
N LEU A 58 -1.96 -1.05 -27.05
CA LEU A 58 -1.72 0.25 -26.40
C LEU A 58 -0.22 0.54 -26.32
N THR A 59 0.20 1.68 -26.86
CA THR A 59 1.51 2.28 -26.55
C THR A 59 1.62 2.53 -25.04
N PRO A 60 2.84 2.59 -24.45
CA PRO A 60 3.00 2.88 -23.03
C PRO A 60 2.23 4.12 -22.56
N ARG A 61 2.17 5.16 -23.42
CA ARG A 61 1.37 6.37 -23.18
C ARG A 61 -0.13 6.08 -23.10
N ALA A 62 -0.66 5.31 -24.05
CA ALA A 62 -2.09 4.99 -24.07
C ALA A 62 -2.50 4.14 -22.84
N ARG A 63 -1.63 3.24 -22.35
CA ARG A 63 -1.87 2.50 -21.10
C ARG A 63 -1.93 3.41 -19.88
N PHE A 64 -1.04 4.41 -19.81
CA PHE A 64 -1.02 5.38 -18.71
C PHE A 64 -2.24 6.31 -18.72
N ILE A 65 -2.67 6.74 -19.91
CA ILE A 65 -3.91 7.51 -20.06
C ILE A 65 -5.11 6.65 -19.63
N ALA A 66 -5.18 5.40 -20.09
CA ALA A 66 -6.23 4.48 -19.69
C ALA A 66 -6.29 4.26 -18.18
N ALA A 67 -5.14 4.10 -17.50
CA ALA A 67 -5.10 3.98 -16.04
C ALA A 67 -5.62 5.23 -15.32
N ARG A 68 -5.26 6.43 -15.82
CA ARG A 68 -5.77 7.72 -15.28
C ARG A 68 -7.27 7.84 -15.46
N LEU A 69 -7.78 7.56 -16.66
CA LEU A 69 -9.21 7.60 -16.96
C LEU A 69 -9.99 6.57 -16.16
N ALA A 70 -9.46 5.35 -16.02
CA ALA A 70 -10.06 4.30 -15.20
C ALA A 70 -10.18 4.74 -13.73
N TYR A 71 -9.15 5.39 -13.17
CA TYR A 71 -9.23 5.89 -11.80
C TYR A 71 -10.22 7.06 -11.66
N VAL A 72 -10.30 7.96 -12.66
CA VAL A 72 -11.35 9.00 -12.68
C VAL A 72 -12.73 8.37 -12.71
N ALA A 73 -12.94 7.31 -13.49
CA ALA A 73 -14.19 6.56 -13.50
C ALA A 73 -14.50 5.94 -12.14
N VAL A 74 -13.51 5.38 -11.43
CA VAL A 74 -13.66 4.88 -10.05
C VAL A 74 -14.13 6.00 -9.12
N VAL A 75 -13.54 7.20 -9.20
CA VAL A 75 -13.97 8.35 -8.39
C VAL A 75 -15.41 8.75 -8.71
N LEU A 76 -15.77 8.85 -9.99
CA LEU A 76 -17.13 9.21 -10.41
C LEU A 76 -18.16 8.16 -9.96
N VAL A 77 -17.82 6.87 -10.07
CA VAL A 77 -18.68 5.79 -9.57
C VAL A 77 -18.84 5.90 -8.06
N ALA A 78 -17.77 6.18 -7.32
CA ALA A 78 -17.83 6.35 -5.86
C ALA A 78 -18.72 7.53 -5.43
N THR A 79 -18.71 8.64 -6.18
CA THR A 79 -19.32 9.90 -5.73
C THR A 79 -20.68 10.22 -6.37
N VAL A 80 -21.00 9.64 -7.53
CA VAL A 80 -22.20 9.98 -8.32
C VAL A 80 -23.27 8.88 -8.31
N THR A 81 -22.95 7.63 -7.94
CA THR A 81 -23.88 6.49 -8.04
C THR A 81 -25.17 6.61 -7.21
N GLN A 82 -25.22 7.47 -6.20
CA GLN A 82 -26.43 7.73 -5.39
C GLN A 82 -26.92 9.18 -5.54
N LEU A 83 -26.69 9.79 -6.70
CA LEU A 83 -27.15 11.14 -6.97
C LEU A 83 -28.61 11.10 -7.43
N GLU A 84 -29.53 11.55 -6.58
CA GLU A 84 -30.92 11.80 -6.98
C GLU A 84 -31.02 13.23 -7.50
N PHE A 85 -31.34 13.43 -8.77
CA PHE A 85 -31.40 14.77 -9.35
C PHE A 85 -32.72 15.48 -9.01
N SER A 86 -32.62 16.74 -8.58
CA SER A 86 -33.73 17.65 -8.31
C SER A 86 -33.50 18.97 -9.03
N ALA A 87 -34.45 19.36 -9.88
CA ALA A 87 -34.38 20.59 -10.69
C ALA A 87 -34.80 21.87 -9.92
N ASP A 88 -35.10 21.78 -8.62
CA ASP A 88 -35.51 22.93 -7.82
C ASP A 88 -34.32 23.87 -7.55
N LEU A 89 -34.29 25.00 -8.27
CA LEU A 89 -33.23 26.00 -8.19
C LEU A 89 -33.19 26.73 -6.84
N ALA A 90 -34.33 26.89 -6.15
CA ALA A 90 -34.35 27.55 -4.85
C ALA A 90 -33.73 26.63 -3.78
N ALA A 91 -34.09 25.34 -3.80
CA ALA A 91 -33.47 24.34 -2.94
C ALA A 91 -31.98 24.15 -3.26
N ALA A 92 -31.60 24.19 -4.54
CA ALA A 92 -30.20 24.15 -4.98
C ALA A 92 -29.41 25.36 -4.43
N ALA A 93 -29.95 26.58 -4.53
CA ALA A 93 -29.31 27.78 -3.98
C ALA A 93 -29.11 27.70 -2.46
N GLN A 94 -30.09 27.16 -1.73
CA GLN A 94 -29.97 26.93 -0.28
C GLN A 94 -28.92 25.87 0.06
N ARG A 95 -28.83 24.77 -0.70
CA ARG A 95 -27.77 23.75 -0.54
C ARG A 95 -26.39 24.32 -0.85
N LEU A 96 -26.27 25.14 -1.89
CA LEU A 96 -25.03 25.82 -2.24
C LEU A 96 -24.57 26.76 -1.12
N ALA A 97 -25.48 27.57 -0.55
CA ALA A 97 -25.15 28.44 0.57
C ALA A 97 -24.66 27.62 1.79
N ARG A 98 -25.33 26.50 2.10
CA ARG A 98 -24.91 25.59 3.17
C ARG A 98 -23.54 24.94 2.93
N ALA A 99 -23.16 24.70 1.68
CA ALA A 99 -21.85 24.14 1.33
C ALA A 99 -20.68 25.03 1.77
N PHE A 100 -20.92 26.33 1.97
CA PHE A 100 -19.94 27.31 2.47
C PHE A 100 -20.05 27.59 3.98
N THR A 101 -20.95 26.93 4.70
CA THR A 101 -21.08 27.02 6.16
C THR A 101 -20.74 25.67 6.80
N PRO A 102 -19.45 25.27 6.80
CA PRO A 102 -19.07 23.93 7.25
C PRO A 102 -19.24 23.75 8.77
N SER A 103 -19.75 22.58 9.17
CA SER A 103 -19.52 22.06 10.52
C SER A 103 -18.19 21.32 10.56
N LEU A 104 -17.48 21.40 11.69
CA LEU A 104 -16.25 20.65 11.94
C LEU A 104 -16.48 19.65 13.06
N GLY A 105 -17.40 18.72 12.82
CA GLY A 105 -17.69 17.62 13.73
C GLY A 105 -16.73 16.45 13.55
N TRP A 106 -16.72 15.53 14.52
CA TRP A 106 -15.97 14.28 14.41
C TRP A 106 -16.40 13.41 13.22
N ARG A 107 -17.70 13.39 12.90
CA ARG A 107 -18.23 12.69 11.72
C ARG A 107 -17.68 13.29 10.42
N ASP A 108 -17.61 14.61 10.32
CA ASP A 108 -17.06 15.32 9.15
C ASP A 108 -15.56 15.00 8.96
N ALA A 109 -14.81 14.81 10.06
CA ALA A 109 -13.41 14.39 9.99
C ALA A 109 -13.24 12.96 9.43
N ILE A 110 -14.16 12.04 9.77
CA ILE A 110 -14.18 10.67 9.25
C ILE A 110 -14.49 10.66 7.76
N ASP A 111 -15.50 11.42 7.34
CA ASP A 111 -15.85 11.57 5.92
C ASP A 111 -14.70 12.22 5.14
N GLY A 112 -14.08 13.26 5.68
CA GLY A 112 -12.90 13.91 5.12
C GLY A 112 -11.71 12.96 4.95
N LEU A 113 -11.49 12.03 5.89
CA LEU A 113 -10.44 11.02 5.79
C LEU A 113 -10.71 10.01 4.67
N ARG A 114 -11.96 9.55 4.52
CA ARG A 114 -12.36 8.65 3.42
C ARG A 114 -12.16 9.33 2.07
N ASN A 115 -12.60 10.58 1.96
CA ASN A 115 -12.46 11.43 0.79
C ASN A 115 -10.98 11.63 0.42
N ALA A 116 -10.14 11.95 1.42
CA ALA A 116 -8.70 12.06 1.24
C ALA A 116 -8.05 10.74 0.78
N ALA A 117 -8.49 9.59 1.29
CA ALA A 117 -7.98 8.27 0.88
C ALA A 117 -8.36 7.93 -0.58
N LEU A 118 -9.61 8.15 -0.97
CA LEU A 118 -10.11 7.92 -2.33
C LEU A 118 -9.31 8.76 -3.35
N PHE A 119 -9.18 10.06 -3.09
CA PHE A 119 -8.41 10.95 -3.96
C PHE A 119 -6.89 10.77 -3.81
N GLY A 120 -6.41 10.26 -2.69
CA GLY A 120 -5.01 9.87 -2.52
C GLY A 120 -4.53 8.89 -3.58
N GLY A 121 -5.33 7.87 -3.90
CA GLY A 121 -5.00 6.95 -4.99
C GLY A 121 -4.97 7.61 -6.37
N LEU A 122 -5.75 8.68 -6.62
CA LEU A 122 -5.65 9.48 -7.86
C LEU A 122 -4.26 10.11 -7.98
N GLY A 123 -3.75 10.68 -6.88
CA GLY A 123 -2.39 11.22 -6.80
C GLY A 123 -1.32 10.17 -7.08
N VAL A 124 -1.46 8.99 -6.48
CA VAL A 124 -0.57 7.84 -6.70
C VAL A 124 -0.54 7.45 -8.19
N VAL A 125 -1.71 7.30 -8.81
CA VAL A 125 -1.83 6.91 -10.23
C VAL A 125 -1.14 7.92 -11.13
N TRP A 126 -1.33 9.23 -10.90
CA TRP A 126 -0.70 10.28 -11.73
C TRP A 126 0.83 10.22 -11.69
N VAL A 127 1.42 10.02 -10.51
CA VAL A 127 2.87 9.94 -10.35
C VAL A 127 3.43 8.66 -10.97
N VAL A 128 2.83 7.49 -10.68
CA VAL A 128 3.31 6.20 -11.22
C VAL A 128 3.17 6.11 -12.74
N SER A 129 2.14 6.73 -13.29
CA SER A 129 1.87 6.78 -14.73
C SER A 129 2.56 7.94 -15.45
N SER A 130 3.45 8.70 -14.79
CA SER A 130 4.16 9.84 -15.38
C SER A 130 4.96 9.41 -16.62
N PRO A 131 4.69 9.94 -17.83
CA PRO A 131 5.47 9.57 -19.02
C PRO A 131 6.82 10.29 -19.10
N SER A 132 6.92 11.48 -18.52
CA SER A 132 8.09 12.37 -18.63
C SER A 132 9.09 12.23 -17.49
N GLY A 133 8.71 11.52 -16.42
CA GLY A 133 9.48 11.43 -15.19
C GLY A 133 9.57 12.74 -14.41
N ARG A 134 8.87 13.82 -14.84
CA ARG A 134 8.81 15.10 -14.14
C ARG A 134 7.83 15.03 -12.98
N VAL A 135 8.25 14.41 -11.88
CA VAL A 135 7.40 14.12 -10.71
C VAL A 135 6.69 15.38 -10.17
N ARG A 136 7.40 16.52 -10.07
CA ARG A 136 6.81 17.79 -9.63
C ARG A 136 5.62 18.24 -10.47
N ALA A 137 5.72 18.11 -11.79
CA ALA A 137 4.66 18.50 -12.70
C ALA A 137 3.44 17.57 -12.57
N GLU A 138 3.66 16.28 -12.30
CA GLU A 138 2.57 15.34 -12.09
C GLU A 138 1.87 15.51 -10.75
N ILE A 139 2.58 15.95 -9.69
CA ILE A 139 1.95 16.35 -8.42
C ILE A 139 0.98 17.50 -8.68
N TRP A 140 1.44 18.57 -9.35
CA TRP A 140 0.57 19.71 -9.69
C TRP A 140 -0.63 19.32 -10.55
N ARG A 141 -0.41 18.46 -11.57
CA ARG A 141 -1.48 17.96 -12.43
C ARG A 141 -2.48 17.12 -11.66
N ALA A 142 -2.03 16.24 -10.76
CA ALA A 142 -2.90 15.44 -9.93
C ALA A 142 -3.77 16.33 -9.02
N THR A 143 -3.17 17.31 -8.37
CA THR A 143 -3.88 18.28 -7.50
C THR A 143 -4.90 19.09 -8.29
N LEU A 144 -4.55 19.58 -9.49
CA LEU A 144 -5.48 20.35 -10.33
C LEU A 144 -6.64 19.48 -10.83
N VAL A 145 -6.36 18.26 -11.29
CA VAL A 145 -7.40 17.32 -11.72
C VAL A 145 -8.32 16.98 -10.56
N ALA A 146 -7.78 16.74 -9.37
CA ALA A 146 -8.56 16.49 -8.16
C ALA A 146 -9.46 17.66 -7.81
N LEU A 147 -8.95 18.89 -7.85
CA LEU A 147 -9.71 20.11 -7.57
C LEU A 147 -10.89 20.26 -8.55
N VAL A 148 -10.63 20.14 -9.86
CA VAL A 148 -11.67 20.26 -10.89
C VAL A 148 -12.71 19.15 -10.77
N LEU A 149 -12.25 17.90 -10.59
CA LEU A 149 -13.12 16.74 -10.46
C LEU A 149 -14.00 16.86 -9.20
N SER A 150 -13.39 17.23 -8.07
CA SER A 150 -14.11 17.41 -6.80
C SER A 150 -15.12 18.55 -6.88
N ALA A 151 -14.71 19.73 -7.38
CA ALA A 151 -15.64 20.85 -7.58
C ALA A 151 -16.80 20.50 -8.51
N THR A 152 -16.57 19.67 -9.53
CA THR A 152 -17.62 19.18 -10.43
C THR A 152 -18.57 18.24 -9.71
N VAL A 153 -18.05 17.27 -8.95
CA VAL A 153 -18.85 16.33 -8.15
C VAL A 153 -19.70 17.08 -7.12
N GLU A 154 -19.10 17.95 -6.32
CA GLU A 154 -19.80 18.76 -5.32
C GLU A 154 -20.83 19.69 -5.98
N GLY A 155 -20.51 20.28 -7.13
CA GLY A 155 -21.44 21.07 -7.93
C GLY A 155 -22.65 20.28 -8.41
N LEU A 156 -22.47 19.01 -8.81
CA LEU A 156 -23.59 18.13 -9.15
C LEU A 156 -24.42 17.76 -7.91
N GLN A 157 -23.79 17.55 -6.76
CA GLN A 157 -24.46 17.20 -5.51
C GLN A 157 -25.35 18.33 -4.96
N VAL A 158 -25.10 19.60 -5.32
CA VAL A 158 -26.02 20.72 -5.02
C VAL A 158 -27.44 20.44 -5.55
N PHE A 159 -27.55 19.74 -6.68
CA PHE A 159 -28.83 19.35 -7.28
C PHE A 159 -29.41 18.07 -6.67
N SER A 160 -28.84 17.55 -5.58
CA SER A 160 -29.33 16.33 -4.94
C SER A 160 -29.92 16.60 -3.56
N PRO A 161 -31.13 16.07 -3.26
CA PRO A 161 -31.72 16.19 -1.92
C PRO A 161 -31.07 15.25 -0.90
N VAL A 162 -30.46 14.15 -1.35
CA VAL A 162 -29.89 13.09 -0.50
C VAL A 162 -28.38 13.23 -0.29
N ARG A 163 -27.71 14.14 -1.00
CA ARG A 163 -26.28 14.43 -0.84
C ARG A 163 -26.06 15.87 -0.38
N THR A 164 -25.06 16.07 0.45
CA THR A 164 -24.68 17.38 0.99
C THR A 164 -23.39 17.83 0.32
N ALA A 165 -23.49 18.86 -0.54
CA ALA A 165 -22.32 19.48 -1.11
C ALA A 165 -21.51 20.23 -0.03
N SER A 166 -20.19 20.18 -0.10
CA SER A 166 -19.31 20.79 0.91
C SER A 166 -17.98 21.29 0.34
N ILE A 167 -17.60 22.52 0.68
CA ILE A 167 -16.26 23.06 0.36
C ILE A 167 -15.15 22.30 1.10
N VAL A 168 -15.48 21.69 2.26
CA VAL A 168 -14.55 20.84 3.01
C VAL A 168 -14.24 19.58 2.20
N ASP A 169 -15.21 19.02 1.48
CA ASP A 169 -14.99 17.85 0.61
C ASP A 169 -14.16 18.21 -0.63
N VAL A 170 -14.39 19.38 -1.25
CA VAL A 170 -13.49 19.90 -2.28
C VAL A 170 -12.05 19.98 -1.78
N THR A 171 -11.87 20.54 -0.59
CA THR A 171 -10.56 20.75 0.02
C THR A 171 -9.89 19.43 0.40
N THR A 172 -10.59 18.53 1.10
CA THR A 172 -10.05 17.25 1.56
C THR A 172 -9.71 16.32 0.39
N ASN A 173 -10.53 16.27 -0.66
CA ASN A 173 -10.24 15.55 -1.90
C ASN A 173 -8.98 16.08 -2.59
N THR A 174 -8.87 17.41 -2.70
CA THR A 174 -7.71 18.07 -3.33
C THR A 174 -6.42 17.81 -2.53
N LEU A 175 -6.48 17.93 -1.20
CA LEU A 175 -5.36 17.64 -0.31
C LEU A 175 -5.01 16.15 -0.31
N GLY A 176 -6.00 15.26 -0.39
CA GLY A 176 -5.82 13.82 -0.52
C GLY A 176 -5.00 13.47 -1.75
N ALA A 177 -5.38 13.97 -2.92
CA ALA A 177 -4.63 13.75 -4.16
C ALA A 177 -3.21 14.32 -4.11
N CYS A 178 -3.03 15.51 -3.54
CA CYS A 178 -1.70 16.09 -3.32
C CYS A 178 -0.85 15.19 -2.41
N GLY A 179 -1.41 14.75 -1.28
CA GLY A 179 -0.76 13.86 -0.31
C GLY A 179 -0.36 12.52 -0.92
N GLY A 180 -1.28 11.86 -1.63
CA GLY A 180 -1.00 10.60 -2.32
C GLY A 180 0.10 10.73 -3.39
N ALA A 181 0.09 11.82 -4.16
CA ALA A 181 1.15 12.12 -5.12
C ALA A 181 2.52 12.36 -4.44
N LEU A 182 2.54 13.10 -3.33
CA LEU A 182 3.75 13.36 -2.55
C LEU A 182 4.33 12.07 -1.92
N ILE A 183 3.49 11.25 -1.30
CA ILE A 183 3.90 9.96 -0.72
C ILE A 183 4.52 9.08 -1.80
N MET A 184 3.87 8.99 -2.97
CA MET A 184 4.37 8.20 -4.08
C MET A 184 5.68 8.76 -4.64
N ALA A 185 5.81 10.09 -4.76
CA ALA A 185 7.04 10.74 -5.17
C ALA A 185 8.21 10.44 -4.22
N LEU A 186 7.97 10.50 -2.91
CA LEU A 186 8.95 10.16 -1.89
C LEU A 186 9.36 8.69 -1.96
N LEU A 187 8.39 7.79 -2.15
CA LEU A 187 8.63 6.36 -2.32
C LEU A 187 9.50 6.08 -3.56
N VAL A 188 9.15 6.62 -4.73
CA VAL A 188 9.97 6.49 -5.95
C VAL A 188 11.37 7.02 -5.71
N THR A 189 11.51 8.19 -5.08
CA THR A 189 12.80 8.79 -4.76
C THR A 189 13.64 7.87 -3.87
N ALA A 190 13.03 7.27 -2.83
CA ALA A 190 13.70 6.34 -1.95
C ALA A 190 14.17 5.07 -2.68
N VAL A 191 13.36 4.55 -3.61
CA VAL A 191 13.70 3.36 -4.41
C VAL A 191 14.83 3.66 -5.40
N VAL A 192 14.77 4.80 -6.10
CA VAL A 192 15.84 5.24 -7.01
C VAL A 192 17.16 5.42 -6.27
N ARG A 193 17.14 6.05 -5.07
CA ARG A 193 18.34 6.21 -4.23
C ARG A 193 18.89 4.89 -3.68
N ALA A 194 18.07 3.84 -3.68
CA ALA A 194 18.44 2.51 -3.21
C ALA A 194 18.99 1.62 -4.33
N ARG A 195 18.86 1.99 -5.61
CA ARG A 195 19.18 1.14 -6.78
C ARG A 195 20.53 0.45 -6.71
N ASP A 196 21.58 1.16 -6.33
CA ASP A 196 22.96 0.65 -6.37
C ASP A 196 23.37 -0.06 -5.07
N ARG A 197 22.42 -0.32 -4.17
CA ARG A 197 22.68 -1.02 -2.89
C ARG A 197 22.37 -2.51 -3.03
N HIS A 198 23.11 -3.31 -2.27
CA HIS A 198 22.86 -4.74 -2.18
C HIS A 198 21.76 -5.04 -1.14
N PHE A 199 20.70 -5.71 -1.59
CA PHE A 199 19.60 -6.17 -0.74
C PHE A 199 19.43 -7.68 -0.85
N LEU A 200 18.92 -8.31 0.22
CA LEU A 200 18.73 -9.75 0.33
C LEU A 200 17.97 -10.34 -0.87
N LEU A 201 16.92 -9.65 -1.32
CA LEU A 201 16.02 -10.07 -2.39
C LEU A 201 16.22 -9.28 -3.68
N GLY A 202 17.31 -8.51 -3.81
CA GLY A 202 17.55 -7.66 -4.99
C GLY A 202 16.57 -6.49 -5.13
N VAL A 203 15.68 -6.27 -4.15
CA VAL A 203 14.79 -5.12 -4.04
C VAL A 203 14.98 -4.44 -2.69
N PRO A 204 14.76 -3.12 -2.57
CA PRO A 204 14.91 -2.44 -1.29
C PRO A 204 13.98 -3.04 -0.23
N THR A 205 14.55 -3.58 0.86
CA THR A 205 13.79 -4.28 1.90
C THR A 205 12.76 -3.41 2.61
N PHE A 206 12.92 -2.07 2.59
CA PHE A 206 11.90 -1.17 3.11
C PHE A 206 10.57 -1.23 2.33
N LEU A 207 10.56 -1.70 1.08
CA LEU A 207 9.32 -1.94 0.33
C LEU A 207 8.52 -3.09 0.93
N LEU A 208 9.21 -4.13 1.42
CA LEU A 208 8.58 -5.26 2.10
C LEU A 208 8.25 -4.89 3.56
N ALA A 209 9.26 -4.44 4.29
CA ALA A 209 9.15 -4.14 5.72
C ALA A 209 8.21 -2.97 6.00
N GLY A 210 8.34 -1.87 5.25
CA GLY A 210 7.51 -0.68 5.44
C GLY A 210 6.06 -0.93 5.07
N ALA A 211 5.79 -1.55 3.93
CA ALA A 211 4.42 -1.83 3.51
C ALA A 211 3.74 -2.85 4.42
N TYR A 212 4.43 -3.94 4.77
CA TYR A 212 3.86 -4.96 5.68
C TYR A 212 3.70 -4.43 7.11
N ALA A 213 4.65 -3.66 7.64
CA ALA A 213 4.50 -3.03 8.97
C ALA A 213 3.34 -2.04 9.00
N LEU A 214 3.16 -1.24 7.94
CA LEU A 214 2.03 -0.33 7.83
C LEU A 214 0.71 -1.10 7.69
N ALA A 215 0.68 -2.21 6.94
CA ALA A 215 -0.49 -3.09 6.88
C ALA A 215 -0.84 -3.70 8.25
N THR A 216 0.15 -4.13 9.04
CA THR A 216 -0.08 -4.60 10.42
C THR A 216 -0.53 -3.48 11.36
N LEU A 217 -0.12 -2.24 11.12
CA LEU A 217 -0.60 -1.09 11.88
C LEU A 217 -2.06 -0.76 11.51
N CYS A 218 -2.41 -0.79 10.22
CA CYS A 218 -3.80 -0.68 9.77
C CYS A 218 -4.65 -1.76 10.43
N GLU A 219 -4.18 -3.01 10.45
CA GLU A 219 -4.87 -4.12 11.11
C GLU A 219 -5.00 -3.90 12.62
N ALA A 220 -3.96 -3.39 13.28
CA ALA A 220 -3.99 -3.15 14.72
C ALA A 220 -5.02 -2.08 15.11
N VAL A 221 -5.25 -1.09 14.23
CA VAL A 221 -6.22 0.00 14.43
C VAL A 221 -7.62 -0.40 13.95
N THR A 222 -7.75 -1.44 13.12
CA THR A 222 -9.04 -1.85 12.57
C THR A 222 -9.67 -2.93 13.44
N PRO A 223 -10.83 -2.68 14.07
CA PRO A 223 -11.41 -3.56 15.09
C PRO A 223 -12.13 -4.79 14.53
N LEU A 224 -11.78 -5.24 13.31
CA LEU A 224 -12.56 -6.10 12.41
C LEU A 224 -13.18 -7.36 13.04
N PHE A 225 -12.68 -7.82 14.20
CA PHE A 225 -13.22 -8.97 14.92
C PHE A 225 -13.17 -8.84 16.46
N ARG A 226 -12.87 -7.65 17.02
CA ARG A 226 -12.36 -7.57 18.40
C ARG A 226 -13.14 -6.70 19.36
N SER A 227 -13.84 -5.68 18.88
CA SER A 227 -14.42 -4.66 19.76
C SER A 227 -15.74 -4.15 19.19
N ASP A 228 -16.79 -4.29 19.97
CA ASP A 228 -18.07 -3.62 19.70
C ASP A 228 -18.05 -2.21 20.30
N ARG A 229 -18.78 -1.30 19.66
CA ARG A 229 -19.02 0.02 20.24
C ARG A 229 -19.94 -0.14 21.44
N LEU A 230 -19.53 0.39 22.59
CA LEU A 230 -20.34 0.30 23.80
C LEU A 230 -21.62 1.15 23.66
N PRO A 231 -22.82 0.57 23.87
CA PRO A 231 -24.07 1.31 23.76
C PRO A 231 -24.16 2.40 24.83
N GLY A 232 -24.68 3.58 24.43
CA GLY A 232 -24.92 4.71 25.32
C GLY A 232 -23.69 5.59 25.63
N VAL A 233 -22.57 5.39 24.93
CA VAL A 233 -21.36 6.22 25.10
C VAL A 233 -21.27 7.25 23.97
N GLU A 234 -21.55 8.51 24.30
CA GLU A 234 -21.48 9.66 23.39
C GLU A 234 -20.46 10.68 23.91
N GLY A 235 -19.82 11.41 23.00
CA GLY A 235 -18.83 12.43 23.36
C GLY A 235 -17.76 12.63 22.29
N GLY A 236 -16.85 13.57 22.56
CA GLY A 236 -15.64 13.77 21.76
C GLY A 236 -14.58 12.69 22.04
N PRO A 237 -13.51 12.60 21.21
CA PRO A 237 -12.53 11.52 21.27
C PRO A 237 -11.81 11.42 22.63
N VAL A 238 -11.60 12.55 23.31
CA VAL A 238 -10.98 12.56 24.66
C VAL A 238 -11.93 11.99 25.70
N THR A 239 -13.20 12.41 25.70
CA THR A 239 -14.23 11.88 26.61
C THR A 239 -14.46 10.39 26.39
N LEU A 240 -14.47 9.96 25.13
CA LEU A 240 -14.58 8.55 24.77
C LEU A 240 -13.37 7.77 25.29
N LEU A 241 -12.15 8.27 25.07
CA LEU A 241 -10.94 7.62 25.56
C LEU A 241 -10.92 7.49 27.08
N ASP A 242 -11.24 8.56 27.79
CA ASP A 242 -11.30 8.59 29.27
C ASP A 242 -12.29 7.54 29.79
N THR A 243 -13.51 7.53 29.23
CA THR A 243 -14.53 6.53 29.57
C THR A 243 -14.08 5.10 29.27
N MET A 244 -13.37 4.89 28.15
CA MET A 244 -12.89 3.56 27.76
C MET A 244 -11.70 3.08 28.59
N LEU A 245 -10.85 4.00 29.08
CA LEU A 245 -9.76 3.70 30.00
C LEU A 245 -10.32 3.25 31.35
N ASP A 246 -11.29 3.98 31.89
CA ASP A 246 -11.98 3.64 33.15
C ASP A 246 -12.68 2.29 33.08
N ARG A 247 -13.20 1.92 31.91
CA ARG A 247 -13.88 0.65 31.66
C ARG A 247 -12.98 -0.45 31.11
N SER A 248 -11.68 -0.17 30.93
CA SER A 248 -10.76 -1.16 30.40
C SER A 248 -10.57 -2.31 31.39
N VAL A 249 -10.63 -3.54 30.87
CA VAL A 249 -10.51 -4.74 31.69
C VAL A 249 -9.03 -5.14 31.77
N PRO A 250 -8.53 -5.61 32.92
CA PRO A 250 -7.16 -6.12 33.03
C PRO A 250 -6.90 -7.31 32.10
N LEU A 251 -5.63 -7.53 31.77
CA LEU A 251 -5.15 -8.65 30.96
C LEU A 251 -5.73 -10.01 31.39
N ARG A 252 -6.44 -10.68 30.47
CA ARG A 252 -6.98 -12.03 30.60
C ARG A 252 -6.17 -13.03 29.78
N PRO A 253 -5.36 -13.90 30.42
CA PRO A 253 -4.49 -14.85 29.70
C PRO A 253 -5.23 -15.85 28.80
N GLY A 254 -6.51 -16.11 29.06
CA GLY A 254 -7.33 -17.03 28.26
C GLY A 254 -7.87 -16.44 26.94
N GLU A 255 -7.77 -15.13 26.73
CA GLU A 255 -8.34 -14.43 25.57
C GLU A 255 -7.26 -14.00 24.55
N VAL A 256 -6.07 -14.60 24.62
CA VAL A 256 -4.92 -14.27 23.77
C VAL A 256 -5.21 -14.61 22.29
N PRO A 257 -5.19 -13.64 21.37
CA PRO A 257 -5.45 -13.88 19.96
C PRO A 257 -4.24 -14.54 19.28
N LEU A 258 -4.12 -15.87 19.40
CA LEU A 258 -2.96 -16.62 18.89
C LEU A 258 -2.71 -16.44 17.38
N PHE A 259 -3.77 -16.24 16.58
CA PHE A 259 -3.61 -15.96 15.15
C PHE A 259 -2.83 -14.68 14.88
N ASP A 260 -2.86 -13.69 15.78
CA ASP A 260 -2.12 -12.44 15.64
C ASP A 260 -0.61 -12.70 15.65
N VAL A 261 -0.14 -13.70 16.38
CA VAL A 261 1.29 -14.04 16.41
C VAL A 261 1.81 -14.32 15.00
N LEU A 262 1.04 -15.05 14.19
CA LEU A 262 1.40 -15.39 12.81
C LEU A 262 1.44 -14.18 11.86
N LEU A 263 0.81 -13.07 12.23
CA LEU A 263 0.71 -11.87 11.40
C LEU A 263 1.72 -10.80 11.81
N TYR A 264 1.86 -10.58 13.12
CA TYR A 264 2.68 -9.52 13.67
C TYR A 264 4.15 -9.93 13.79
N ALA A 265 4.45 -11.23 13.97
CA ALA A 265 5.84 -11.68 13.97
C ALA A 265 6.57 -11.45 12.63
N PRO A 266 5.96 -11.69 11.46
CA PRO A 266 6.56 -11.29 10.18
C PRO A 266 6.89 -9.79 10.08
N ALA A 267 6.11 -8.90 10.70
CA ALA A 267 6.42 -7.46 10.69
C ALA A 267 7.73 -7.18 11.45
N GLY A 268 7.87 -7.74 12.66
CA GLY A 268 9.11 -7.68 13.42
C GLY A 268 10.31 -8.25 12.64
N PHE A 269 10.12 -9.41 12.00
CA PHE A 269 11.16 -10.07 11.21
C PHE A 269 11.62 -9.20 10.04
N LEU A 270 10.69 -8.65 9.25
CA LEU A 270 10.99 -7.83 8.08
C LEU A 270 11.63 -6.48 8.48
N VAL A 271 11.13 -5.82 9.52
CA VAL A 271 11.70 -4.56 10.02
C VAL A 271 13.12 -4.78 10.56
N ALA A 272 13.34 -5.83 11.34
CA ALA A 272 14.69 -6.18 11.79
C ALA A 272 15.62 -6.52 10.61
N THR A 273 15.13 -7.25 9.61
CA THR A 273 15.88 -7.54 8.37
C THR A 273 16.31 -6.25 7.66
N TRP A 274 15.39 -5.28 7.53
CA TRP A 274 15.69 -3.97 6.94
C TRP A 274 16.76 -3.20 7.72
N LEU A 275 16.68 -3.19 9.06
CA LEU A 275 17.67 -2.53 9.89
C LEU A 275 19.05 -3.21 9.80
N LEU A 276 19.10 -4.54 9.86
CA LEU A 276 20.35 -5.31 9.76
C LEU A 276 21.06 -5.09 8.42
N GLU A 277 20.33 -4.89 7.32
CA GLU A 277 20.91 -4.51 6.04
C GLU A 277 21.50 -3.10 6.03
N ARG A 278 21.01 -2.20 6.88
CA ARG A 278 21.51 -0.83 6.98
C ARG A 278 22.70 -0.70 7.93
N VAL A 279 22.67 -1.39 9.06
CA VAL A 279 23.64 -1.18 10.15
C VAL A 279 24.61 -2.34 10.36
N GLY A 280 24.45 -3.44 9.58
CA GLY A 280 25.26 -4.65 9.69
C GLY A 280 24.66 -5.69 10.64
N SER A 281 25.04 -6.96 10.45
CA SER A 281 24.49 -8.11 11.20
C SER A 281 24.99 -8.24 12.65
N GLU A 282 26.08 -7.56 13.00
CA GLU A 282 26.70 -7.64 14.33
C GLU A 282 25.94 -6.82 15.38
N ARG A 283 25.21 -5.79 14.95
CA ARG A 283 24.40 -4.97 15.87
C ARG A 283 23.14 -5.70 16.26
N ARG A 284 22.80 -5.62 17.55
CA ARG A 284 21.52 -6.10 18.10
C ARG A 284 20.45 -5.05 17.83
N VAL A 285 19.62 -5.26 16.81
CA VAL A 285 18.53 -4.33 16.46
C VAL A 285 17.19 -4.73 17.07
N TRP A 286 17.03 -6.01 17.43
CA TRP A 286 15.75 -6.55 17.88
C TRP A 286 15.14 -5.85 19.11
N PRO A 287 15.89 -5.34 20.12
CA PRO A 287 15.27 -4.66 21.26
C PRO A 287 14.60 -3.35 20.86
N ALA A 288 15.20 -2.62 19.92
CA ALA A 288 14.63 -1.37 19.41
C ALA A 288 13.36 -1.63 18.61
N VAL A 289 13.35 -2.69 17.77
CA VAL A 289 12.15 -3.09 17.02
C VAL A 289 11.04 -3.54 17.96
N ALA A 290 11.38 -4.31 19.00
CA ALA A 290 10.44 -4.75 20.02
C ALA A 290 9.84 -3.57 20.80
N GLY A 291 10.67 -2.63 21.25
CA GLY A 291 10.22 -1.45 22.00
C GLY A 291 9.32 -0.53 21.18
N VAL A 292 9.70 -0.23 19.93
CA VAL A 292 8.85 0.58 19.02
C VAL A 292 7.56 -0.18 18.68
N GLY A 293 7.65 -1.48 18.41
CA GLY A 293 6.50 -2.34 18.13
C GLY A 293 5.51 -2.38 19.29
N ALA A 294 6.01 -2.49 20.53
CA ALA A 294 5.18 -2.40 21.73
C ALA A 294 4.49 -1.05 21.82
N GLY A 295 5.23 0.06 21.70
CA GLY A 295 4.65 1.40 21.74
C GLY A 295 3.54 1.61 20.71
N LEU A 296 3.73 1.12 19.48
CA LEU A 296 2.70 1.18 18.43
C LEU A 296 1.48 0.30 18.72
N ALA A 297 1.68 -0.90 19.28
CA ALA A 297 0.58 -1.79 19.66
C ALA A 297 -0.30 -1.17 20.77
N PHE A 298 0.32 -0.59 21.80
CA PHE A 298 -0.41 0.13 22.84
C PHE A 298 -1.12 1.38 22.28
N ALA A 299 -0.45 2.13 21.40
CA ALA A 299 -1.07 3.29 20.76
C ALA A 299 -2.29 2.91 19.90
N ALA A 300 -2.26 1.76 19.21
CA ALA A 300 -3.40 1.27 18.43
C ALA A 300 -4.62 0.97 19.31
N GLU A 301 -4.43 0.33 20.46
CA GLU A 301 -5.52 0.09 21.42
C GLU A 301 -6.04 1.39 22.07
N LEU A 302 -5.17 2.38 22.31
CA LEU A 302 -5.62 3.70 22.76
C LEU A 302 -6.46 4.41 21.67
N ILE A 303 -6.10 4.24 20.40
CA ILE A 303 -6.90 4.75 19.28
C ILE A 303 -8.30 4.11 19.29
N HIS A 304 -8.44 2.82 19.59
CA HIS A 304 -9.76 2.20 19.76
C HIS A 304 -10.61 2.94 20.81
N GLY A 305 -10.00 3.30 21.95
CA GLY A 305 -10.65 4.09 23.00
C GLY A 305 -11.21 5.43 22.50
N THR A 306 -10.51 6.13 21.61
CA THR A 306 -10.99 7.42 21.06
C THR A 306 -12.21 7.27 20.14
N PHE A 307 -12.44 6.07 19.61
CA PHE A 307 -13.63 5.72 18.83
C PHE A 307 -14.77 5.12 19.68
N GLY A 308 -14.59 5.02 21.01
CA GLY A 308 -15.56 4.41 21.91
C GLY A 308 -15.62 2.88 21.79
N LEU A 309 -14.52 2.27 21.34
CA LEU A 309 -14.34 0.83 21.27
C LEU A 309 -13.62 0.33 22.53
N SER A 310 -13.90 -0.89 22.94
CA SER A 310 -13.22 -1.51 24.08
C SER A 310 -11.71 -1.61 23.85
N ILE A 311 -10.92 -1.14 24.82
CA ILE A 311 -9.45 -1.27 24.86
C ILE A 311 -9.11 -2.68 25.32
N ARG A 312 -8.36 -3.43 24.50
CA ARG A 312 -7.99 -4.83 24.78
C ARG A 312 -6.49 -4.97 24.98
N TRP A 313 -6.06 -4.94 26.24
CA TRP A 313 -4.63 -5.02 26.57
C TRP A 313 -3.99 -6.35 26.14
N GLU A 314 -4.76 -7.43 26.04
CA GLU A 314 -4.28 -8.73 25.58
C GLU A 314 -3.83 -8.67 24.13
N ALA A 315 -4.56 -7.93 23.30
CA ALA A 315 -4.20 -7.71 21.90
C ALA A 315 -2.91 -6.90 21.79
N ALA A 316 -2.81 -5.77 22.50
CA ALA A 316 -1.59 -4.96 22.55
C ALA A 316 -0.37 -5.78 22.99
N ALA A 317 -0.50 -6.54 24.08
CA ALA A 317 0.57 -7.41 24.57
C ALA A 317 0.96 -8.48 23.55
N THR A 318 -0.02 -9.12 22.91
CA THR A 318 0.20 -10.15 21.90
C THR A 318 0.94 -9.59 20.68
N HIS A 319 0.53 -8.42 20.18
CA HIS A 319 1.20 -7.76 19.05
C HIS A 319 2.63 -7.38 19.42
N ALA A 320 2.84 -6.80 20.61
CA ALA A 320 4.15 -6.42 21.11
C ALA A 320 5.10 -7.63 21.20
N VAL A 321 4.65 -8.73 21.80
CA VAL A 321 5.41 -9.98 21.92
C VAL A 321 5.68 -10.59 20.54
N ALA A 322 4.68 -10.63 19.66
CA ALA A 322 4.82 -11.17 18.32
C ALA A 322 5.86 -10.40 17.50
N VAL A 323 5.77 -9.06 17.47
CA VAL A 323 6.75 -8.20 16.78
C VAL A 323 8.15 -8.39 17.37
N GLY A 324 8.28 -8.44 18.71
CA GLY A 324 9.56 -8.68 19.37
C GLY A 324 10.15 -10.05 19.04
N ALA A 325 9.35 -11.10 19.08
CA ALA A 325 9.75 -12.47 18.75
C ALA A 325 10.19 -12.59 17.28
N GLY A 326 9.46 -11.96 16.36
CA GLY A 326 9.82 -11.89 14.95
C GLY A 326 11.15 -11.16 14.71
N ALA A 327 11.36 -10.03 15.39
CA ALA A 327 12.60 -9.27 15.31
C ALA A 327 13.80 -10.05 15.88
N TRP A 328 13.61 -10.75 16.99
CA TRP A 328 14.60 -11.65 17.57
C TRP A 328 14.93 -12.81 16.63
N ALA A 329 13.90 -13.43 16.02
CA ALA A 329 14.06 -14.50 15.05
C ALA A 329 14.87 -14.05 13.82
N ALA A 330 14.63 -12.84 13.31
CA ALA A 330 15.45 -12.27 12.23
C ALA A 330 16.91 -12.13 12.65
N GLN A 331 17.20 -11.60 13.85
CA GLN A 331 18.58 -11.50 14.34
C GLN A 331 19.26 -12.88 14.41
N ARG A 332 18.54 -13.92 14.83
CA ARG A 332 19.09 -15.27 15.05
C ARG A 332 19.24 -16.09 13.77
N TRP A 333 18.26 -16.03 12.87
CA TRP A 333 18.13 -16.95 11.74
C TRP A 333 18.47 -16.31 10.39
N LEU A 334 18.46 -14.98 10.26
CA LEU A 334 18.80 -14.35 9.00
C LEU A 334 20.23 -14.66 8.52
N PRO A 335 21.27 -14.67 9.39
CA PRO A 335 22.62 -15.04 8.96
C PRO A 335 22.72 -16.46 8.35
N PRO A 336 22.28 -17.55 9.01
CA PRO A 336 22.33 -18.88 8.40
C PRO A 336 21.44 -18.99 7.15
N LEU A 337 20.27 -18.36 7.12
CA LEU A 337 19.40 -18.36 5.94
C LEU A 337 20.05 -17.69 4.72
N ARG A 338 20.83 -16.62 4.92
CA ARG A 338 21.59 -15.95 3.86
C ARG A 338 22.65 -16.86 3.24
N HIS A 339 23.27 -17.71 4.06
CA HIS A 339 24.28 -18.66 3.59
C HIS A 339 23.64 -19.85 2.87
N ALA A 340 22.54 -20.39 3.42
CA ALA A 340 21.84 -21.56 2.90
C ALA A 340 21.07 -21.28 1.60
N LEU A 341 20.40 -20.12 1.49
CA LEU A 341 19.58 -19.77 0.33
C LEU A 341 20.28 -18.73 -0.55
N ARG A 342 20.49 -19.05 -1.83
CA ARG A 342 21.14 -18.17 -2.81
C ARG A 342 20.33 -18.06 -4.10
N GLY A 343 20.50 -16.95 -4.81
CA GLY A 343 19.86 -16.69 -6.11
C GLY A 343 18.36 -17.01 -6.12
N TRP A 344 17.94 -17.83 -7.09
CA TRP A 344 16.56 -18.25 -7.27
C TRP A 344 15.97 -19.03 -6.10
N ALA A 345 16.75 -19.85 -5.39
CA ALA A 345 16.25 -20.58 -4.23
C ALA A 345 15.78 -19.63 -3.13
N ARG A 346 16.52 -18.53 -2.91
CA ARG A 346 16.15 -17.47 -1.97
C ARG A 346 14.89 -16.73 -2.41
N ALA A 347 14.83 -16.33 -3.68
CA ALA A 347 13.67 -15.62 -4.22
C ALA A 347 12.39 -16.47 -4.13
N ARG A 348 12.46 -17.75 -4.53
CA ARG A 348 11.33 -18.69 -4.44
C ARG A 348 10.89 -18.92 -3.00
N ALA A 349 11.82 -19.11 -2.07
CA ALA A 349 11.50 -19.26 -0.65
C ALA A 349 10.79 -18.00 -0.11
N ALA A 350 11.28 -16.81 -0.44
CA ALA A 350 10.66 -15.55 -0.03
C ALA A 350 9.26 -15.35 -0.63
N ILE A 351 9.10 -15.60 -1.94
CA ILE A 351 7.80 -15.51 -2.62
C ILE A 351 6.81 -16.52 -2.03
N ALA A 352 7.23 -17.77 -1.80
CA ALA A 352 6.40 -18.81 -1.21
C ALA A 352 6.00 -18.46 0.23
N ALA A 353 6.95 -18.02 1.07
CA ALA A 353 6.67 -17.60 2.44
C ALA A 353 5.70 -16.41 2.49
N TYR A 354 5.91 -15.41 1.62
CA TYR A 354 5.03 -14.25 1.56
C TYR A 354 3.65 -14.60 0.99
N THR A 355 3.56 -15.51 0.02
CA THR A 355 2.29 -16.03 -0.50
C THR A 355 1.52 -16.78 0.58
N ALA A 356 2.19 -17.65 1.34
CA ALA A 356 1.58 -18.33 2.48
C ALA A 356 1.08 -17.32 3.52
N LEU A 357 1.86 -16.27 3.80
CA LEU A 357 1.46 -15.18 4.68
C LEU A 357 0.21 -14.44 4.18
N LEU A 358 0.11 -14.16 2.88
CA LEU A 358 -1.09 -13.55 2.28
C LEU A 358 -2.32 -14.46 2.39
N VAL A 359 -2.16 -15.78 2.21
CA VAL A 359 -3.25 -16.74 2.38
C VAL A 359 -3.71 -16.80 3.83
N VAL A 360 -2.77 -16.94 4.78
CA VAL A 360 -3.05 -16.88 6.22
C VAL A 360 -3.73 -15.56 6.56
N TRP A 361 -3.30 -14.46 5.93
CA TRP A 361 -3.89 -13.16 6.16
C TRP A 361 -5.34 -13.08 5.66
N GLY A 362 -5.54 -13.53 4.42
CA GLY A 362 -6.83 -13.46 3.77
C GLY A 362 -7.86 -14.40 4.39
N TRP A 363 -7.46 -15.56 4.91
CA TRP A 363 -8.40 -16.60 5.33
C TRP A 363 -8.60 -16.75 6.83
N ARG A 364 -7.93 -15.93 7.66
CA ARG A 364 -8.10 -15.99 9.13
C ARG A 364 -9.43 -15.37 9.63
N PRO A 365 -10.02 -15.85 10.73
CA PRO A 365 -10.02 -17.25 11.11
C PRO A 365 -10.71 -18.07 9.99
N PHE A 366 -10.15 -19.23 9.66
CA PHE A 366 -10.77 -20.09 8.65
C PHE A 366 -11.86 -20.92 9.31
N LEU A 367 -13.09 -20.45 9.21
CA LEU A 367 -14.29 -21.16 9.65
C LEU A 367 -15.08 -21.57 8.41
N PRO A 368 -15.11 -22.85 8.01
CA PRO A 368 -15.74 -23.25 6.76
C PRO A 368 -17.26 -23.05 6.82
N LYS A 369 -17.82 -22.42 5.79
CA LYS A 369 -19.25 -22.30 5.58
C LYS A 369 -19.79 -23.58 4.96
N THR A 370 -20.74 -24.24 5.62
CA THR A 370 -21.28 -25.53 5.19
C THR A 370 -22.63 -25.43 4.48
N ASP A 371 -23.36 -24.31 4.62
CA ASP A 371 -24.64 -24.08 3.96
C ASP A 371 -24.46 -23.69 2.47
N VAL A 372 -24.79 -24.62 1.57
CA VAL A 372 -24.75 -24.45 0.12
C VAL A 372 -25.64 -23.30 -0.36
N GLY A 373 -26.80 -23.09 0.26
CA GLY A 373 -27.71 -21.99 -0.10
C GLY A 373 -27.08 -20.64 0.23
N ALA A 374 -26.44 -20.53 1.40
CA ALA A 374 -25.71 -19.33 1.78
C ALA A 374 -24.40 -19.12 1.00
N ILE A 375 -23.79 -20.17 0.44
CA ILE A 375 -22.68 -20.08 -0.54
C ILE A 375 -23.22 -19.52 -1.86
N ALA A 376 -24.31 -20.07 -2.40
CA ALA A 376 -24.91 -19.64 -3.66
C ALA A 376 -25.35 -18.16 -3.62
N ARG A 377 -25.90 -17.70 -2.48
CA ARG A 377 -26.26 -16.27 -2.27
C ARG A 377 -25.06 -15.32 -2.29
N GLN A 378 -23.83 -15.83 -2.19
CA GLN A 378 -22.64 -14.99 -2.35
C GLN A 378 -22.32 -14.67 -3.82
N LEU A 379 -22.86 -15.45 -4.77
CA LEU A 379 -22.60 -15.30 -6.20
C LEU A 379 -23.66 -14.40 -6.86
N THR A 380 -23.93 -13.23 -6.28
CA THR A 380 -24.87 -12.26 -6.84
C THR A 380 -24.13 -11.17 -7.64
N ALA A 381 -24.81 -10.60 -8.64
CA ALA A 381 -24.26 -9.52 -9.46
C ALA A 381 -23.87 -8.29 -8.64
N GLU A 382 -24.56 -8.04 -7.52
CA GLU A 382 -24.26 -6.93 -6.61
C GLU A 382 -22.83 -6.99 -6.04
N ARG A 383 -22.33 -8.19 -5.73
CA ARG A 383 -20.96 -8.39 -5.21
C ARG A 383 -19.87 -8.28 -6.27
N LEU A 384 -20.27 -8.22 -7.54
CA LEU A 384 -19.38 -7.94 -8.67
C LEU A 384 -19.31 -6.45 -8.99
N VAL A 385 -20.11 -5.59 -8.33
CA VAL A 385 -20.05 -4.14 -8.53
C VAL A 385 -18.89 -3.59 -7.70
N PRO A 386 -17.83 -3.04 -8.32
CA PRO A 386 -16.75 -2.41 -7.58
C PRO A 386 -17.28 -1.29 -6.67
N LEU A 387 -16.72 -1.17 -5.47
CA LEU A 387 -17.05 -0.16 -4.45
C LEU A 387 -18.44 -0.30 -3.80
N ALA A 388 -19.26 -1.28 -4.19
CA ALA A 388 -20.59 -1.45 -3.59
C ALA A 388 -20.51 -1.71 -2.08
N SER A 389 -19.58 -2.56 -1.65
CA SER A 389 -19.32 -2.85 -0.23
C SER A 389 -18.91 -1.61 0.58
N LEU A 390 -18.18 -0.67 -0.03
CA LEU A 390 -17.71 0.56 0.59
C LEU A 390 -18.81 1.62 0.68
N SER A 391 -19.86 1.52 -0.13
CA SER A 391 -21.00 2.44 -0.06
C SER A 391 -21.91 2.19 1.15
N GLY A 392 -21.94 0.95 1.66
CA GLY A 392 -22.74 0.56 2.83
C GLY A 392 -22.04 0.74 4.19
N ARG A 393 -20.71 0.89 4.22
CA ARG A 393 -19.92 1.06 5.46
C ARG A 393 -19.34 2.47 5.53
N VAL A 394 -19.92 3.29 6.40
CA VAL A 394 -19.51 4.70 6.60
C VAL A 394 -18.64 4.81 7.86
N ASP A 395 -17.43 4.26 7.82
CA ASP A 395 -16.46 4.35 8.91
C ASP A 395 -15.00 4.54 8.44
N VAL A 396 -14.14 5.02 9.34
CA VAL A 396 -12.68 5.18 9.10
C VAL A 396 -12.02 3.84 8.76
N PHE A 397 -12.55 2.76 9.31
CA PHE A 397 -12.01 1.41 9.20
C PHE A 397 -12.06 0.88 7.77
N SER A 398 -13.06 1.29 6.99
CA SER A 398 -13.17 0.97 5.57
C SER A 398 -12.00 1.54 4.76
N ALA A 399 -11.58 2.78 5.03
CA ALA A 399 -10.43 3.39 4.37
C ALA A 399 -9.10 2.70 4.76
N LEU A 400 -8.94 2.36 6.05
CA LEU A 400 -7.78 1.61 6.54
C LEU A 400 -7.73 0.20 5.94
N HIS A 401 -8.87 -0.46 5.78
CA HIS A 401 -8.96 -1.78 5.16
C HIS A 401 -8.50 -1.77 3.69
N VAL A 402 -8.94 -0.77 2.91
CA VAL A 402 -8.47 -0.57 1.53
C VAL A 402 -6.95 -0.33 1.49
N ALA A 403 -6.44 0.55 2.36
CA ALA A 403 -5.01 0.81 2.45
C ALA A 403 -4.21 -0.45 2.81
N GLN A 404 -4.68 -1.22 3.79
CA GLN A 404 -4.10 -2.49 4.20
C GLN A 404 -4.00 -3.47 3.04
N GLN A 405 -5.09 -3.69 2.30
CA GLN A 405 -5.10 -4.62 1.18
C GLN A 405 -4.10 -4.22 0.09
N PHE A 406 -4.03 -2.93 -0.22
CA PHE A 406 -3.04 -2.38 -1.14
C PHE A 406 -1.59 -2.64 -0.66
N LEU A 407 -1.32 -2.37 0.62
CA LEU A 407 0.00 -2.50 1.23
C LEU A 407 0.47 -3.95 1.34
N LEU A 408 -0.44 -4.91 1.50
CA LEU A 408 -0.10 -6.34 1.52
C LEU A 408 0.39 -6.85 0.17
N TYR A 409 -0.13 -6.36 -0.95
CA TYR A 409 0.24 -6.85 -2.27
C TYR A 409 1.39 -6.08 -2.93
N LEU A 410 1.68 -4.85 -2.46
CA LEU A 410 2.81 -4.05 -2.95
C LEU A 410 4.16 -4.78 -2.84
N PRO A 411 4.52 -5.40 -1.70
CA PRO A 411 5.75 -6.19 -1.57
C PRO A 411 5.90 -7.30 -2.61
N LEU A 412 4.83 -8.05 -2.87
CA LEU A 412 4.83 -9.14 -3.85
C LEU A 412 5.10 -8.60 -5.26
N GLY A 413 4.47 -7.48 -5.62
CA GLY A 413 4.68 -6.81 -6.90
C GLY A 413 6.12 -6.33 -7.06
N SER A 414 6.69 -5.75 -6.00
CA SER A 414 8.08 -5.32 -5.97
C SER A 414 9.06 -6.48 -6.16
N VAL A 415 8.87 -7.60 -5.47
CA VAL A 415 9.74 -8.79 -5.63
C VAL A 415 9.62 -9.38 -7.03
N LEU A 416 8.40 -9.50 -7.58
CA LEU A 416 8.16 -10.04 -8.93
C LEU A 416 8.71 -9.15 -10.05
N ALA A 417 8.98 -7.87 -9.79
CA ALA A 417 9.70 -7.02 -10.74
C ALA A 417 11.14 -7.51 -10.95
N VAL A 418 11.80 -7.99 -9.90
CA VAL A 418 13.19 -8.47 -9.99
C VAL A 418 13.24 -9.98 -10.23
N TRP A 419 12.28 -10.74 -9.70
CA TRP A 419 12.23 -12.20 -9.78
C TRP A 419 10.91 -12.67 -10.42
N PRO A 420 10.70 -12.44 -11.72
CA PRO A 420 9.45 -12.80 -12.37
C PRO A 420 9.26 -14.32 -12.45
N LEU A 421 8.13 -14.84 -11.96
CA LEU A 421 7.80 -16.28 -12.05
C LEU A 421 7.55 -16.74 -13.49
N ARG A 422 7.10 -15.83 -14.37
CA ARG A 422 6.86 -16.06 -15.80
C ARG A 422 7.31 -14.85 -16.60
N ARG A 423 8.17 -15.04 -17.62
CA ARG A 423 8.75 -13.93 -18.41
C ARG A 423 7.71 -13.13 -19.19
N SER A 424 6.76 -13.79 -19.84
CA SER A 424 5.73 -13.14 -20.67
C SER A 424 4.62 -12.48 -19.85
N GLN A 425 4.45 -12.90 -18.60
CA GLN A 425 3.29 -12.61 -17.77
C GLN A 425 3.69 -12.53 -16.28
N PRO A 426 4.56 -11.59 -15.90
CA PRO A 426 5.23 -11.60 -14.60
C PRO A 426 4.29 -11.43 -13.41
N LEU A 427 3.14 -10.77 -13.61
CA LEU A 427 2.18 -10.46 -12.56
C LEU A 427 1.00 -11.42 -12.47
N TRP A 428 0.69 -12.16 -13.55
CA TRP A 428 -0.51 -12.99 -13.60
C TRP A 428 -0.62 -14.02 -12.48
N PRO A 429 0.46 -14.73 -12.07
CA PRO A 429 0.37 -15.64 -10.92
C PRO A 429 -0.10 -14.95 -9.63
N ALA A 430 0.34 -13.71 -9.40
CA ALA A 430 -0.05 -12.95 -8.21
C ALA A 430 -1.44 -12.30 -8.34
N VAL A 431 -1.87 -11.96 -9.57
CA VAL A 431 -3.26 -11.57 -9.85
C VAL A 431 -4.20 -12.74 -9.53
N TRP A 432 -3.87 -13.95 -9.99
CA TRP A 432 -4.65 -15.15 -9.68
C TRP A 432 -4.65 -15.48 -8.19
N LEU A 433 -3.54 -15.26 -7.49
CA LEU A 433 -3.48 -15.38 -6.04
C LEU A 433 -4.47 -14.40 -5.36
N ALA A 434 -4.47 -13.13 -5.76
CA ALA A 434 -5.38 -12.14 -5.20
C ALA A 434 -6.85 -12.50 -5.42
N ILE A 435 -7.21 -12.89 -6.65
CA ILE A 435 -8.55 -13.34 -7.01
C ILE A 435 -8.91 -14.62 -6.23
N GLY A 436 -7.99 -15.57 -6.11
CA GLY A 436 -8.22 -16.83 -5.40
C GLY A 436 -8.41 -16.65 -3.90
N ILE A 437 -7.65 -15.76 -3.27
CA ILE A 437 -7.84 -15.43 -1.85
C ILE A 437 -9.22 -14.82 -1.62
N GLU A 438 -9.64 -13.88 -2.47
CA GLU A 438 -10.96 -13.23 -2.39
C GLU A 438 -12.10 -14.20 -2.68
N ALA A 439 -11.97 -15.02 -3.73
CA ALA A 439 -12.94 -16.07 -4.05
C ALA A 439 -13.04 -17.11 -2.91
N GLY A 440 -11.95 -17.36 -2.19
CA GLY A 440 -11.95 -18.20 -0.99
C GLY A 440 -12.87 -17.70 0.12
N HIS A 441 -13.16 -16.40 0.20
CA HIS A 441 -14.09 -15.85 1.20
C HIS A 441 -15.53 -16.35 1.02
N ILE A 442 -15.89 -16.85 -0.16
CA ILE A 442 -17.22 -17.42 -0.44
C ILE A 442 -17.52 -18.61 0.50
N VAL A 443 -16.48 -19.38 0.84
CA VAL A 443 -16.59 -20.60 1.65
C VAL A 443 -16.17 -20.39 3.11
N ILE A 444 -15.93 -19.15 3.54
CA ILE A 444 -15.57 -18.83 4.93
C ILE A 444 -16.77 -18.14 5.60
N ALA A 445 -17.12 -18.59 6.80
CA ALA A 445 -18.17 -18.00 7.62
C ALA A 445 -17.85 -16.52 7.91
N ASP A 446 -18.91 -15.70 7.94
CA ASP A 446 -18.85 -14.26 8.21
C ASP A 446 -17.97 -13.42 7.25
N ARG A 447 -17.47 -14.05 6.18
CA ARG A 447 -16.78 -13.37 5.08
C ARG A 447 -17.63 -13.40 3.82
N PHE A 448 -17.38 -12.41 2.97
CA PHE A 448 -18.02 -12.31 1.67
C PHE A 448 -17.01 -11.94 0.60
N PHE A 449 -17.25 -12.45 -0.59
CA PHE A 449 -16.55 -11.99 -1.79
C PHE A 449 -16.83 -10.52 -2.07
N ASP A 450 -15.77 -9.74 -2.26
CA ASP A 450 -15.79 -8.34 -2.66
C ASP A 450 -14.77 -8.08 -3.78
N LEU A 451 -15.27 -7.82 -4.99
CA LEU A 451 -14.41 -7.51 -6.14
C LEU A 451 -13.48 -6.32 -5.87
N THR A 452 -13.88 -5.38 -5.02
CA THR A 452 -13.08 -4.21 -4.64
C THR A 452 -11.77 -4.63 -4.01
N ASN A 453 -11.78 -5.61 -3.11
CA ASN A 453 -10.57 -6.12 -2.44
C ASN A 453 -9.60 -6.74 -3.44
N ALA A 454 -10.10 -7.53 -4.39
CA ALA A 454 -9.27 -8.09 -5.45
C ALA A 454 -8.66 -7.00 -6.35
N LEU A 455 -9.43 -5.97 -6.73
CA LEU A 455 -8.94 -4.85 -7.53
C LEU A 455 -7.88 -4.02 -6.79
N VAL A 456 -8.10 -3.73 -5.50
CA VAL A 456 -7.15 -3.00 -4.65
C VAL A 456 -5.85 -3.81 -4.47
N SER A 457 -5.96 -5.12 -4.27
CA SER A 457 -4.81 -6.03 -4.23
C SER A 457 -4.01 -5.98 -5.53
N CYS A 458 -4.69 -6.03 -6.68
CA CYS A 458 -4.07 -5.93 -7.99
C CYS A 458 -3.42 -4.55 -8.22
N ALA A 459 -4.00 -3.47 -7.69
CA ALA A 459 -3.40 -2.14 -7.74
C ALA A 459 -2.09 -2.08 -6.92
N GLY A 460 -2.08 -2.64 -5.71
CA GLY A 460 -0.87 -2.79 -4.88
C GLY A 460 0.22 -3.54 -5.62
N LEU A 461 -0.12 -4.70 -6.18
CA LEU A 461 0.77 -5.53 -6.99
C LEU A 461 1.36 -4.76 -8.19
N GLY A 462 0.50 -4.12 -8.98
CA GLY A 462 0.90 -3.39 -10.18
C GLY A 462 1.77 -2.18 -9.87
N ILE A 463 1.43 -1.40 -8.84
CA ILE A 463 2.21 -0.24 -8.41
C ILE A 463 3.56 -0.68 -7.84
N GLY A 464 3.60 -1.70 -6.97
CA GLY A 464 4.86 -2.26 -6.46
C GLY A 464 5.81 -2.70 -7.57
N TRP A 465 5.27 -3.33 -8.62
CA TRP A 465 6.04 -3.74 -9.80
C TRP A 465 6.53 -2.55 -10.63
N LEU A 466 5.64 -1.62 -10.96
CA LEU A 466 5.96 -0.44 -11.77
C LEU A 466 7.04 0.43 -11.11
N VAL A 467 6.94 0.66 -9.80
CA VAL A 467 7.89 1.49 -9.05
C VAL A 467 9.29 0.91 -9.12
N VAL A 468 9.45 -0.41 -8.94
CA VAL A 468 10.75 -1.08 -9.00
C VAL A 468 11.31 -1.08 -10.42
N GLN A 469 10.52 -1.48 -11.43
CA GLN A 469 10.94 -1.51 -12.84
C GLN A 469 11.39 -0.14 -13.33
N ARG A 470 10.58 0.89 -13.07
CA ARG A 470 10.85 2.25 -13.53
C ARG A 470 11.99 2.94 -12.78
N SER A 471 12.37 2.41 -11.62
CA SER A 471 13.53 2.88 -10.86
C SER A 471 14.86 2.26 -11.35
N GLY A 472 14.82 1.43 -12.39
CA GLY A 472 16.02 0.89 -13.05
C GLY A 472 16.56 -0.41 -12.44
N PHE A 473 15.75 -1.11 -11.64
CA PHE A 473 16.06 -2.47 -11.20
C PHE A 473 15.81 -3.44 -12.37
N ALA A 474 16.83 -4.22 -12.72
CA ALA A 474 16.73 -5.20 -13.79
C ALA A 474 16.13 -6.53 -13.27
N PRO A 475 15.28 -7.20 -14.05
CA PRO A 475 14.92 -8.57 -13.78
C PRO A 475 16.17 -9.44 -13.75
N HIS A 476 16.29 -10.31 -12.74
CA HIS A 476 17.26 -11.40 -12.78
C HIS A 476 16.78 -12.40 -13.83
N SER A 477 17.43 -12.41 -15.00
CA SER A 477 17.23 -13.48 -15.98
C SER A 477 17.67 -14.82 -15.38
N GLU A 478 17.11 -15.93 -15.84
CA GLU A 478 17.71 -17.24 -15.55
C GLU A 478 19.08 -17.30 -16.24
N ALA A 479 20.12 -16.91 -15.52
CA ALA A 479 21.46 -17.40 -15.77
C ALA A 479 21.62 -18.72 -14.99
N SER A 480 20.97 -19.79 -15.46
CA SER A 480 21.26 -21.23 -15.21
C SER A 480 20.01 -22.13 -15.38
N GLY A 481 19.42 -22.12 -16.57
CA GLY A 481 18.69 -23.28 -17.11
C GLY A 481 19.62 -24.14 -17.97
N ARG A 482 20.82 -24.43 -17.45
CA ARG A 482 21.72 -25.50 -17.88
C ARG A 482 22.24 -26.10 -16.59
N GLY A 483 21.50 -27.09 -16.09
CA GLY A 483 21.89 -28.06 -15.09
C GLY A 483 21.36 -29.38 -15.60
#